data_AF-A0A357FKU9-F1
#
_entry.id   AF-A0A357FKU9-F1
#
_cell.length_a   1.000
_cell.length_b   1.000
_cell.length_c   1.000
_cell.angle_alpha   90.00
_cell.angle_beta   90.00
_cell.angle_gamma   90.00
#
_symmetry.space_group_name_H-M   'P 1'
#
loop_
_entity.id
_entity.type
_entity.pdbx_description
1 polymer ?
#
loop_
_entity_poly.entity_id
_entity_poly.type
_entity_poly.pdbx_seq_one_letter_code
_entity_poly.pdbx_strand_id
1 'polypeptide(L)' 'MLQRAAKVLPQGSLGNLNYDLIINRGKGSHVWDESGNEYIDYLLGSGPMVVGHANSSVMEAVLNQLNSGTTFFATNE' A
#
# COMPACT_ATOMS: atom_id res chain seq x y z
N MET A 1 9.41 -11.58 9.70
CA MET A 1 9.40 -10.13 9.39
C MET A 1 9.36 -9.26 10.66
N LEU A 2 8.42 -9.51 11.58
CA LEU A 2 8.19 -8.69 12.79
C LEU A 2 9.40 -8.59 13.73
N GLN A 3 10.13 -9.69 13.96
CA GLN A 3 11.37 -9.67 14.76
C GLN A 3 12.44 -8.71 14.21
N ARG A 4 12.49 -8.52 12.89
CA ARG A 4 13.40 -7.56 12.26
C ARG A 4 12.90 -6.13 12.46
N ALA A 5 11.60 -5.90 12.25
CA ALA A 5 10.98 -4.59 12.44
C ALA A 5 11.14 -4.08 13.88
N ALA A 6 10.92 -4.93 14.88
CA ALA A 6 11.06 -4.58 16.30
C ALA A 6 12.48 -4.13 16.71
N LYS A 7 13.51 -4.47 15.93
CA LYS A 7 14.90 -4.04 16.18
C LYS A 7 15.20 -2.64 15.66
N VAL A 8 14.39 -2.11 14.73
CA VAL A 8 14.71 -0.88 13.98
C VAL A 8 13.58 0.15 13.94
N LEU A 9 12.36 -0.22 14.35
CA LEU A 9 11.20 0.66 14.46
C LEU A 9 10.64 0.63 15.88
N PRO A 10 10.20 1.78 16.43
CA PRO A 10 9.43 1.81 17.67
C PRO A 10 8.23 0.86 17.60
N GLN A 11 8.12 -0.06 18.56
CA GLN A 11 7.10 -1.12 18.60
C GLN A 11 7.04 -2.03 17.36
N GLY A 12 8.05 -2.01 16.48
CA GLY A 12 8.05 -2.81 15.26
C GLY A 12 6.93 -2.48 14.26
N SER A 13 6.31 -1.30 14.37
CA SER A 13 5.15 -0.88 13.59
C SER A 13 5.40 0.43 12.85
N LEU A 14 4.60 0.67 11.81
CA LEU A 14 4.50 1.95 11.11
C LEU A 14 3.41 2.87 11.74
N GLY A 15 2.76 2.43 12.82
CA GLY A 15 1.72 3.19 13.53
C GLY A 15 0.37 2.48 13.57
N ASN A 16 -0.57 2.90 12.72
CA ASN A 16 -2.04 2.73 12.81
C ASN A 16 -2.62 1.31 12.93
N LEU A 17 -1.84 0.26 12.78
CA LEU A 17 -2.32 -1.13 12.86
C LEU A 17 -1.54 -1.90 13.93
N ASN A 18 -2.18 -2.94 14.46
CA ASN A 18 -1.49 -3.88 15.34
C ASN A 18 -0.27 -4.44 14.59
N TYR A 19 0.86 -4.52 15.30
CA TYR A 19 2.14 -4.88 14.70
C TYR A 19 2.15 -6.32 14.16
N ASP A 20 1.18 -7.16 14.53
CA ASP A 20 1.05 -8.56 14.10
C ASP A 20 0.24 -8.73 12.80
N LEU A 21 -0.46 -7.70 12.31
CA LEU A 21 -1.19 -7.75 11.05
C LEU A 21 -0.30 -7.29 9.88
N ILE A 22 0.08 -8.23 9.03
CA ILE A 22 0.91 -7.96 7.84
C ILE A 22 0.08 -8.16 6.58
N ILE A 23 -0.34 -7.07 5.95
CA ILE A 23 -1.03 -7.07 4.66
C ILE A 23 -0.03 -7.34 3.52
N ASN A 24 -0.32 -8.29 2.63
CA ASN A 24 0.55 -8.64 1.50
C ASN A 24 0.01 -8.22 0.12
N ARG A 25 -1.31 -8.02 -0.03
CA ARG A 25 -1.93 -7.56 -1.28
C ARG A 25 -3.28 -6.88 -1.04
N GLY A 26 -3.72 -6.12 -2.02
CA GLY A 26 -5.06 -5.52 -2.06
C GLY A 26 -5.63 -5.46 -3.47
N LYS A 27 -6.96 -5.51 -3.58
CA LYS A 27 -7.72 -5.39 -4.84
C LYS A 27 -9.12 -4.88 -4.55
N GLY A 28 -9.53 -3.81 -5.22
CA GLY A 28 -10.84 -3.18 -4.96
C GLY A 28 -10.95 -2.75 -3.50
N SER A 29 -12.05 -3.10 -2.85
CA SER A 29 -12.29 -2.84 -1.42
C SER A 29 -11.68 -3.89 -0.47
N HIS A 30 -10.81 -4.77 -0.96
CA HIS A 30 -10.31 -5.91 -0.19
C HIS A 30 -8.79 -5.87 -0.02
N VAL A 31 -8.34 -6.34 1.14
CA VAL A 31 -6.93 -6.59 1.46
C VAL A 31 -6.77 -8.01 2.02
N TRP A 32 -5.58 -8.59 1.83
CA TRP A 32 -5.24 -9.91 2.36
C TRP A 32 -3.97 -9.84 3.19
N ASP A 33 -3.95 -10.59 4.29
CA ASP A 33 -2.75 -10.76 5.08
C ASP A 33 -1.84 -11.89 4.53
N GLU A 34 -0.65 -12.03 5.13
CA GLU A 34 0.31 -13.08 4.76
C GLU A 34 -0.18 -14.52 4.99
N SER A 35 -1.19 -14.71 5.83
CA SER A 35 -1.84 -16.01 6.06
C SER A 35 -2.98 -16.29 5.07
N GLY A 36 -3.30 -15.32 4.21
CA GLY A 36 -4.35 -15.42 3.21
C GLY A 36 -5.75 -15.05 3.70
N ASN A 37 -5.89 -14.53 4.92
CA ASN A 37 -7.19 -14.02 5.38
C ASN A 37 -7.56 -12.78 4.60
N GLU A 38 -8.85 -12.66 4.27
CA GLU A 38 -9.40 -11.55 3.50
C GLU A 38 -10.19 -10.60 4.39
N TYR A 39 -10.00 -9.30 4.17
CA TYR A 39 -10.67 -8.25 4.92
C TYR A 39 -11.29 -7.24 3.96
N ILE A 40 -12.48 -6.76 4.29
CA ILE A 40 -13.03 -5.55 3.66
C ILE A 40 -12.31 -4.34 4.28
N ASP A 41 -11.64 -3.56 3.44
CA ASP A 41 -10.84 -2.42 3.86
C ASP A 41 -11.68 -1.15 3.97
N TYR A 42 -12.05 -0.81 5.21
CA TYR A 42 -12.68 0.47 5.55
C TYR A 42 -11.69 1.57 5.92
N LEU A 43 -10.41 1.25 6.10
CA LEU A 43 -9.35 2.22 6.39
C LEU A 43 -8.92 2.94 5.12
N LEU A 44 -9.02 2.29 3.96
CA LEU A 44 -8.72 2.86 2.64
C LEU A 44 -7.31 3.44 2.56
N GLY A 45 -6.34 2.77 3.19
CA GLY A 45 -4.97 3.28 3.30
C GLY A 45 -4.86 4.64 4.01
N SER A 46 -5.79 4.95 4.92
CA SER A 46 -5.98 6.28 5.52
C SER A 46 -6.48 7.34 4.54
N GLY A 47 -7.23 6.94 3.50
CA GLY A 47 -7.89 7.84 2.53
C GLY A 47 -7.51 7.63 1.06
N PRO A 48 -6.22 7.48 0.67
CA PRO A 48 -5.78 7.42 -0.72
C PRO A 48 -6.44 6.32 -1.56
N MET A 49 -6.89 5.24 -0.91
CA MET A 49 -7.46 4.08 -1.60
C MET A 49 -8.97 4.21 -1.83
N VAL A 50 -9.49 5.44 -1.99
CA VAL A 50 -10.92 5.71 -2.23
C VAL A 50 -11.47 5.02 -3.47
N VAL A 51 -10.65 4.85 -4.52
CA VAL A 51 -11.01 4.08 -5.74
C VAL A 51 -10.61 2.59 -5.65
N GLY A 52 -10.25 2.14 -4.46
CA GLY A 52 -9.81 0.77 -4.17
C GLY A 52 -8.35 0.49 -4.51
N HIS A 53 -7.86 -0.62 -3.97
CA HIS A 53 -6.52 -1.15 -4.21
C HIS A 53 -6.37 -1.70 -5.63
N ALA A 54 -5.20 -1.48 -6.24
CA ALA A 54 -4.87 -1.97 -7.58
C ALA A 54 -5.98 -1.68 -8.62
N ASN A 55 -6.54 -0.46 -8.56
CA ASN A 55 -7.50 0.03 -9.54
C ASN A 55 -6.84 0.03 -10.94
N SER A 56 -7.52 -0.52 -11.95
CA SER A 56 -6.92 -0.73 -13.28
C SER A 56 -6.51 0.57 -13.95
N SER A 57 -7.34 1.62 -13.86
CA SER A 57 -7.04 2.91 -14.49
C SER A 57 -5.88 3.63 -13.81
N VAL A 58 -5.78 3.53 -12.48
CA VAL A 58 -4.63 4.08 -11.74
C VAL A 58 -3.35 3.31 -12.09
N MET A 59 -3.41 1.98 -12.11
CA MET A 59 -2.27 1.14 -12.46
C MET A 59 -1.76 1.42 -13.88
N GLU A 60 -2.65 1.55 -14.86
CA GLU A 60 -2.30 1.88 -16.24
C GLU A 60 -1.60 3.25 -16.33
N ALA A 61 -2.15 4.28 -15.69
CA ALA A 61 -1.56 5.62 -15.67
C ALA A 61 -0.15 5.62 -15.05
N VAL A 62 0.02 4.92 -13.92
CA VAL A 62 1.33 4.77 -13.26
C VAL A 62 2.32 4.05 -14.17
N LEU A 63 1.92 2.90 -14.74
CA LEU A 63 2.78 2.11 -15.61
C LEU A 63 3.24 2.89 -16.86
N ASN A 64 2.35 3.68 -17.45
CA ASN A 64 2.69 4.55 -18.58
C ASN A 64 3.73 5.62 -18.19
N GLN A 65 3.59 6.22 -17.01
CA GLN A 65 4.51 7.25 -16.51
C GLN A 65 5.91 6.70 -16.17
N LEU A 66 6.01 5.45 -15.72
CA LEU A 66 7.28 4.88 -15.24
C LEU A 66 8.41 4.92 -16.27
N ASN A 67 8.10 4.80 -17.56
CA ASN A 67 9.11 4.87 -18.63
C ASN A 67 9.64 6.30 -18.86
N SER A 68 8.84 7.32 -18.53
CA SER A 68 9.23 8.72 -18.65
C SER A 68 10.00 9.23 -17.43
N GLY A 69 9.81 8.59 -16.27
CA GLY A 69 10.42 8.98 -15.00
C GLY A 69 9.38 9.40 -13.96
N THR A 70 9.74 9.32 -12.67
CA THR A 70 8.82 9.55 -11.54
C THR A 70 8.91 10.95 -10.92
N THR A 71 9.97 11.70 -11.23
CA THR A 71 10.18 13.08 -10.75
C THR A 71 11.17 13.81 -11.66
N PHE A 72 10.94 15.10 -11.91
CA PHE A 72 11.73 15.90 -12.84
C PHE A 72 12.31 17.19 -12.24
N PHE A 73 11.86 17.58 -11.04
CA PHE A 73 12.20 18.86 -10.38
C PHE A 73 12.16 20.09 -11.33
N ALA A 74 11.26 20.03 -12.32
CA ALA A 74 11.03 21.01 -13.37
C ALA A 74 9.64 20.81 -13.97
N THR A 75 9.16 21.79 -14.74
CA THR A 75 7.91 21.65 -15.52
C THR A 75 8.07 20.53 -16.55
N ASN A 76 7.13 19.60 -16.58
CA ASN A 76 7.08 18.44 -17.48
C ASN A 76 5.63 18.24 -17.96
N GLU A 77 5.49 17.51 -19.07
CA GLU A 77 4.21 17.02 -19.60
C GLU A 77 4.00 15.56 -19.20
#